data_AF-A0A1A8G346-F1
#
_entry.id   AF-A0A1A8G346-F1
#
_cell.length_a   1.000
_cell.length_b   1.000
_cell.length_c   1.000
_cell.angle_alpha   90.00
_cell.angle_beta   90.00
_cell.angle_gamma   90.00
#
_symmetry.space_group_name_H-M   'P 1'
#
loop_
_entity.id
_entity.type
_entity.pdbx_description
1 polymer ?
#
loop_
_entity_poly.entity_id
_entity_poly.type
_entity_poly.pdbx_seq_one_letter_code
_entity_poly.pdbx_strand_id
1 'polypeptide(L)'
;DLVALQMTRRQPVFSYDSSKPKAPAQASRQDDVRIKFEFSGERRILMFGRPVQFEDIQQKVKSVFGQQLDLYYINNEMSILLRSQDDLDKAVDLLDRSSNMKSIRILLLTQEHTNA
;
A
#
# COMPACT_ATOMS: atom_id res chain seq x y z
N ASP A 1 19.65 -0.29 -53.68
CA ASP A 1 18.75 0.67 -53.03
C ASP A 1 17.82 -0.09 -52.09
N LEU A 2 17.78 0.35 -50.83
CA LEU A 2 16.80 0.16 -49.75
C LEU A 2 15.89 -1.10 -49.69
N VAL A 3 16.29 -2.00 -48.78
CA VAL A 3 15.51 -2.71 -47.75
C VAL A 3 13.99 -2.47 -47.74
N ALA A 4 13.20 -3.55 -47.88
CA ALA A 4 11.88 -3.65 -47.26
C ALA A 4 11.58 -5.10 -46.85
N LEU A 5 11.77 -5.40 -45.56
CA LEU A 5 11.14 -6.54 -44.89
C LEU A 5 9.62 -6.34 -44.91
N GLN A 6 8.87 -7.28 -45.49
CA GLN A 6 7.47 -7.47 -45.15
C GLN A 6 7.30 -8.81 -44.43
N MET A 7 6.96 -8.68 -43.16
CA MET A 7 6.82 -9.74 -42.18
C MET A 7 5.73 -10.72 -42.58
N THR A 8 6.07 -12.01 -42.60
CA THR A 8 5.07 -13.07 -42.51
C THR A 8 4.44 -13.01 -41.12
N ARG A 9 3.11 -12.92 -41.04
CA ARG A 9 2.41 -13.41 -39.85
C ARG A 9 1.08 -14.01 -40.27
N ARG A 10 1.09 -15.33 -40.37
CA ARG A 10 -0.09 -16.18 -40.55
C ARG A 10 -1.09 -15.89 -39.42
N GLN A 11 -2.36 -15.70 -39.81
CA GLN A 11 -3.53 -15.76 -38.94
C GLN A 11 -3.60 -17.09 -38.20
N PRO A 12 -4.07 -17.11 -36.94
CA PRO A 12 -4.82 -18.24 -36.42
C PRO A 12 -6.25 -17.83 -36.03
N VAL A 13 -7.19 -18.56 -36.61
CA VAL A 13 -8.58 -18.77 -36.16
C VAL A 13 -8.60 -19.10 -34.67
N PHE A 14 -9.33 -18.31 -33.88
CA PHE A 14 -9.66 -18.67 -32.49
C PHE A 14 -11.01 -19.40 -32.45
N SER A 15 -10.90 -20.70 -32.23
CA SER A 15 -12.00 -21.61 -31.87
C SER A 15 -12.65 -21.23 -30.53
N TYR A 16 -13.91 -21.63 -30.39
CA TYR A 16 -14.80 -21.41 -29.26
C TYR A 16 -14.42 -22.24 -28.01
N ASP A 17 -14.97 -21.76 -26.89
CA ASP A 17 -15.31 -22.46 -25.64
C ASP A 17 -14.17 -22.98 -24.74
N SER A 18 -13.86 -22.18 -23.73
CA SER A 18 -13.77 -22.70 -22.37
C SER A 18 -13.84 -21.55 -21.37
N SER A 19 -14.84 -21.66 -20.51
CA SER A 19 -15.10 -20.87 -19.31
C SER A 19 -13.83 -20.37 -18.60
N LYS A 20 -13.57 -19.06 -18.75
CA LYS A 20 -12.73 -18.29 -17.83
C LYS A 20 -13.46 -18.13 -16.49
N PRO A 21 -12.96 -18.63 -15.35
CA PRO A 21 -13.13 -17.90 -14.12
C PRO A 21 -12.30 -16.63 -14.26
N LYS A 22 -13.00 -15.51 -14.48
CA LYS A 22 -12.45 -14.16 -14.46
C LYS A 22 -11.75 -13.99 -13.08
N ALA A 23 -10.43 -13.90 -13.07
CA ALA A 23 -9.70 -13.52 -11.85
C ALA A 23 -10.35 -12.25 -11.27
N PRO A 24 -10.65 -12.18 -9.96
CA PRO A 24 -11.13 -10.95 -9.35
C PRO A 24 -9.92 -10.03 -9.09
N ALA A 25 -9.19 -9.65 -10.13
CA ALA A 25 -7.92 -8.91 -10.00
C ALA A 25 -8.04 -7.41 -10.29
N GLN A 26 -9.26 -6.89 -10.50
CA GLN A 26 -9.47 -5.49 -10.91
C GLN A 26 -10.67 -4.79 -10.25
N ALA A 27 -11.25 -5.35 -9.18
CA ALA A 27 -12.16 -4.57 -8.35
C ALA A 27 -11.34 -3.69 -7.37
N SER A 28 -11.40 -2.37 -7.59
CA SER A 28 -11.08 -1.25 -6.69
C SER A 28 -9.66 -0.99 -6.16
N ARG A 29 -8.60 -1.07 -6.99
CA ARG A 29 -7.31 -0.42 -6.63
C ARG A 29 -7.41 1.09 -6.35
N GLN A 30 -8.53 1.73 -6.70
CA GLN A 30 -8.81 3.14 -6.42
C GLN A 30 -9.24 3.41 -4.96
N ASP A 31 -9.68 2.38 -4.22
CA ASP A 31 -10.10 2.51 -2.82
C ASP A 31 -8.98 2.20 -1.82
N ASP A 32 -7.85 1.67 -2.29
CA ASP A 32 -6.74 1.30 -1.42
C ASP A 32 -6.13 2.54 -0.74
N VAL A 33 -5.96 2.43 0.58
CA VAL A 33 -5.25 3.42 1.38
C VAL A 33 -3.75 3.24 1.17
N ARG A 34 -3.10 4.31 0.69
CA ARG A 34 -1.65 4.36 0.54
C ARG A 34 -1.03 4.84 1.84
N ILE A 35 -0.13 4.04 2.40
CA ILE A 35 0.61 4.40 3.61
C ILE A 35 2.10 4.47 3.27
N LYS A 36 2.68 5.65 3.49
CA LYS A 36 4.12 5.90 3.34
C LYS A 36 4.79 5.74 4.69
N PHE A 37 5.52 4.66 4.85
CA PHE A 37 6.38 4.38 5.99
C PHE A 37 7.73 5.06 5.81
N GLU A 38 8.26 5.61 6.91
CA GLU A 38 9.61 6.12 7.03
C GLU A 38 10.30 5.41 8.20
N PHE A 39 11.44 4.77 7.97
CA PHE A 39 12.22 4.06 8.99
C PHE A 39 13.70 4.32 8.78
N SER A 40 14.39 4.92 9.75
CA SER A 40 15.83 5.21 9.68
C SER A 40 16.28 5.90 8.39
N GLY A 41 15.44 6.79 7.84
CA GLY A 41 15.67 7.50 6.58
C GLY A 41 15.22 6.75 5.31
N GLU A 42 14.91 5.46 5.38
CA GLU A 42 14.32 4.70 4.29
C GLU A 42 12.81 4.96 4.19
N ARG A 43 12.29 5.10 2.96
CA ARG A 43 10.86 5.29 2.71
C ARG A 43 10.26 4.14 1.92
N ARG A 44 9.14 3.59 2.38
CA ARG A 44 8.38 2.52 1.72
C ARG A 44 6.91 2.91 1.61
N ILE A 45 6.30 2.72 0.44
CA ILE A 45 4.86 2.90 0.26
C ILE A 45 4.21 1.54 0.15
N LEU A 46 3.27 1.24 1.04
CA LEU A 46 2.44 0.04 0.97
C LEU A 46 0.97 0.46 0.76
N MET A 47 0.22 -0.40 0.10
CA MET A 47 -1.21 -0.21 -0.17
C MET A 47 -2.00 -1.19 0.67
N PHE A 48 -3.06 -0.70 1.30
CA PHE A 48 -3.97 -1.49 2.13
C PHE A 48 -5.39 -1.34 1.60
N GLY A 49 -6.08 -2.45 1.38
CA GLY A 49 -7.49 -2.43 1.03
C GLY A 49 -8.34 -1.92 2.19
N ARG A 50 -9.48 -1.31 1.89
CA ARG A 50 -10.47 -0.91 2.91
C ARG A 50 -11.38 -2.09 3.28
N PRO A 51 -11.78 -2.23 4.56
CA PRO A 51 -11.37 -1.44 5.72
C PRO A 51 -9.95 -1.75 6.18
N VAL A 52 -9.16 -0.72 6.50
CA VAL A 52 -7.76 -0.90 6.93
C VAL A 52 -7.73 -1.27 8.40
N GLN A 53 -7.19 -2.45 8.74
CA GLN A 53 -7.04 -2.89 10.12
C GLN A 53 -5.66 -2.52 10.68
N PHE A 54 -5.63 -2.08 11.94
CA PHE A 54 -4.40 -1.73 12.65
C PHE A 54 -3.48 -2.94 12.80
N GLU A 55 -4.05 -4.11 13.13
CA GLU A 55 -3.30 -5.35 13.26
C GLU A 55 -2.66 -5.76 11.93
N ASP A 56 -3.36 -5.60 10.80
CA ASP A 56 -2.81 -5.88 9.46
C ASP A 56 -1.61 -4.99 9.14
N ILE A 57 -1.66 -3.71 9.51
CA ILE A 57 -0.52 -2.79 9.36
C ILE A 57 0.66 -3.27 10.21
N GLN A 58 0.43 -3.61 11.48
CA GLN A 58 1.49 -4.08 12.37
C GLN A 58 2.14 -5.37 11.85
N GLN A 59 1.34 -6.35 11.43
CA GLN A 59 1.84 -7.60 10.85
C GLN A 59 2.63 -7.33 9.56
N LYS A 60 2.15 -6.43 8.70
CA LYS A 60 2.85 -6.06 7.47
C LYS A 60 4.18 -5.38 7.76
N VAL A 61 4.22 -4.46 8.71
CA VAL A 61 5.44 -3.79 9.15
C VAL A 61 6.42 -4.81 9.73
N LYS A 62 5.98 -5.70 10.60
CA LYS A 62 6.81 -6.79 11.12
C LYS A 62 7.35 -7.71 10.02
N SER A 63 6.54 -8.05 9.03
CA SER A 63 6.96 -8.88 7.91
C SER A 63 7.93 -8.19 6.97
N VAL A 64 7.82 -6.86 6.79
CA VAL A 64 8.66 -6.09 5.84
C VAL A 64 9.96 -5.63 6.48
N PHE A 65 9.92 -5.18 7.74
CA PHE A 65 11.06 -4.65 8.47
C PHE A 65 11.70 -5.67 9.41
N GLY A 66 11.11 -6.85 9.57
CA GLY A 66 11.66 -7.96 10.36
C GLY A 66 11.50 -7.83 11.89
N GLN A 67 10.93 -6.72 12.37
CA GLN A 67 10.76 -6.44 13.79
C GLN A 67 9.47 -5.67 14.07
N GLN A 68 9.03 -5.68 15.33
CA GLN A 68 7.91 -4.86 15.77
C GLN A 68 8.39 -3.41 15.95
N LEU A 69 7.62 -2.48 15.38
CA LEU A 69 7.91 -1.05 15.36
C LEU A 69 6.65 -0.29 15.77
N ASP A 70 6.84 0.82 16.46
CA ASP A 70 5.77 1.74 16.80
C ASP A 70 5.40 2.61 15.61
N LEU A 71 4.10 2.84 15.45
CA LEU A 71 3.51 3.52 14.30
C LEU A 71 3.21 4.98 14.68
N TYR A 72 4.02 5.93 14.22
CA TYR A 72 3.80 7.36 14.46
C TYR A 72 3.22 8.02 13.21
N TYR A 73 1.93 8.38 13.24
CA TYR A 73 1.34 9.21 12.20
C TYR A 73 1.99 10.60 12.21
N ILE A 74 2.46 11.08 11.05
CA ILE A 74 3.04 12.41 10.89
C ILE A 74 2.16 13.27 10.00
N ASN A 75 1.78 14.44 10.52
CA ASN A 75 1.13 15.49 9.76
C ASN A 75 1.82 16.83 10.03
N ASN A 76 2.49 17.37 9.01
CA ASN A 76 3.33 18.56 9.09
C ASN A 76 4.37 18.47 10.22
N GLU A 77 4.19 19.23 11.30
CA GLU A 77 5.09 19.29 12.46
C GLU A 77 4.61 18.43 13.63
N MET A 78 3.44 17.79 13.51
CA MET A 78 2.89 16.92 14.56
C MET A 78 3.15 15.46 14.25
N SER A 79 3.56 14.71 15.28
CA SER A 79 3.61 13.25 15.25
C SER A 79 2.77 12.68 16.39
N ILE A 80 1.96 11.67 16.09
CA ILE A 80 1.04 11.04 17.05
C ILE A 80 1.24 9.53 16.95
N LEU A 81 1.47 8.89 18.09
CA LEU A 81 1.55 7.43 18.18
C LEU A 81 0.15 6.82 17.97
N LEU A 82 0.02 5.93 16.99
CA LEU A 82 -1.19 5.15 16.74
C LEU A 82 -1.21 3.95 17.70
N ARG A 83 -2.16 3.92 18.64
CA ARG A 83 -2.26 2.84 19.65
C ARG A 83 -3.44 1.90 19.43
N SER A 84 -4.44 2.33 18.66
CA SER A 84 -5.66 1.58 18.44
C SER A 84 -6.21 1.76 17.02
N GLN A 85 -7.22 0.96 16.69
CA GLN A 85 -7.98 1.08 15.46
C GLN A 85 -8.62 2.47 15.31
N ASP A 86 -9.15 3.06 16.40
CA ASP A 86 -9.76 4.40 16.36
C ASP A 86 -8.78 5.49 15.89
N ASP A 87 -7.50 5.40 16.28
CA ASP A 87 -6.49 6.37 15.86
C ASP A 87 -6.18 6.23 14.37
N LEU A 88 -6.15 4.99 13.87
CA LEU A 88 -5.98 4.69 12.46
C LEU A 88 -7.17 5.18 11.63
N ASP A 89 -8.40 4.90 12.08
CA ASP A 89 -9.62 5.32 11.42
C ASP A 89 -9.68 6.85 11.30
N LYS A 90 -9.30 7.59 12.36
CA LYS A 90 -9.16 9.05 12.29
C LYS A 90 -8.13 9.49 11.26
N ALA A 91 -6.99 8.80 11.15
CA ALA A 91 -5.96 9.13 10.16
C ALA A 91 -6.42 8.86 8.72
N VAL A 92 -7.22 7.81 8.51
CA VAL A 92 -7.87 7.49 7.23
C VAL A 92 -8.95 8.52 6.90
N ASP A 93 -9.81 8.89 7.86
CA ASP A 93 -10.81 9.94 7.70
C ASP A 93 -10.18 11.30 7.33
N LEU A 94 -9.04 11.64 7.95
CA LEU A 94 -8.27 12.85 7.63
C LEU A 94 -7.70 12.79 6.21
N LEU A 95 -7.24 11.62 5.76
CA LEU A 95 -6.81 11.43 4.37
C LEU A 95 -7.99 11.66 3.41
N ASP A 96 -9.16 11.10 3.70
CA ASP A 96 -10.32 11.12 2.80
C ASP A 96 -10.96 12.51 2.67
N ARG A 97 -10.94 13.29 3.75
CA ARG A 97 -11.46 14.67 3.74
C ARG A 97 -10.47 15.67 3.13
N SER A 98 -9.19 15.31 3.00
CA SER A 98 -8.14 16.21 2.53
C SER A 98 -7.92 16.10 1.02
N SER A 99 -8.18 17.18 0.28
CA SER A 99 -7.98 17.22 -1.18
C SER A 99 -6.51 17.17 -1.61
N ASN A 100 -5.58 17.46 -0.69
CA ASN A 100 -4.15 17.54 -0.97
C ASN A 100 -3.39 16.28 -0.50
N MET A 101 -3.95 15.51 0.41
CA MET A 101 -3.32 14.29 0.92
C MET A 101 -3.66 13.10 0.02
N LYS A 102 -2.63 12.35 -0.40
CA LYS A 102 -2.78 11.13 -1.23
C LYS A 102 -2.28 9.87 -0.55
N SER A 103 -1.75 10.02 0.66
CA SER A 103 -1.21 8.93 1.48
C SER A 103 -1.10 9.35 2.94
N ILE A 104 -1.31 8.42 3.86
CA ILE A 104 -0.96 8.58 5.27
C ILE A 104 0.57 8.50 5.39
N ARG A 105 1.19 9.34 6.21
CA ARG A 105 2.61 9.26 6.52
C ARG A 105 2.77 8.65 7.92
N ILE A 106 3.53 7.57 8.01
CA ILE A 106 3.84 6.90 9.27
C ILE A 106 5.35 6.84 9.43
N LEU A 107 5.88 7.38 10.51
CA LEU A 107 7.24 7.14 10.97
C LEU A 107 7.24 5.89 11.84
N LEU A 108 8.16 4.99 11.53
CA LEU A 108 8.40 3.78 12.28
C LEU A 108 9.54 4.03 13.25
N LEU A 109 9.32 3.74 14.53
CA LEU A 109 10.36 3.80 15.57
C LEU A 109 10.49 2.43 16.24
N THR A 110 11.70 2.11 16.67
CA THR A 110 11.93 0.90 17.47
C THR A 110 11.22 1.04 18.80
N GLN A 111 10.59 -0.05 19.26
CA GLN A 111 10.07 -0.10 20.62
C GLN A 111 11.28 -0.05 21.56
N GLU A 112 11.50 1.10 22.20
CA GLU A 112 12.46 1.24 23.29
C GLU A 112 11.93 0.38 24.45
N HIS A 113 12.24 -0.92 24.43
CA HIS A 113 12.18 -1.71 25.64
C HIS A 113 13.26 -1.16 26.55
N THR A 114 12.90 -0.23 27.43
CA THR A 114 13.69 0.15 28.58
C THR A 114 13.85 -1.07 29.49
N ASN A 115 14.74 -1.99 29.12
CA ASN A 115 15.30 -2.97 30.03
C ASN A 115 16.46 -2.29 30.75
N ALA A 116 16.14 -1.61 31.85
CA ALA A 116 17.10 -1.22 32.89
C ALA A 116 16.44 -1.37 34.25
#